data_AF-A0A0Q8QWN2-F1
#
_entry.id   AF-A0A0Q8QWN2-F1
#
_cell.length_a   1.000
_cell.length_b   1.000
_cell.length_c   1.000
_cell.angle_alpha   90.00
_cell.angle_beta   90.00
_cell.angle_gamma   90.00
#
_symmetry.space_group_name_H-M   'P 1'
#
loop_
_entity.id
_entity.type
_entity.pdbx_description
1 polymer ?
#
loop_
_entity_poly.entity_id
_entity_poly.type
_entity_poly.pdbx_seq_one_letter_code
_entity_poly.pdbx_strand_id
1 'polypeptide(L)'
;MAGIFMTRADFAFPVLGFPRDGDVMPFEDKALLLGKTGWLAGQDRHLGLEIVDSAGRRWVVSGLVPAEPPRKRWWRFGRADADREELEVELQEIEPQDFLAARARVEAEAVRIFDEGDEALAGIRSASTMAQLSEACFEITLRGQGCRILSGNRGIPIRSASEVAGRALLLSAAVQLSLGVDRLKIVEWLAEQALPVVMTSDEVDLFAKFRLTDQRRAAAGWEVERLIALLWALGAADMSPAGEDPDISTIIETVPPAGSMSVERFLAAELRSARELAGMAERYRDLSRHADAEYARDPSDENAYKVESAQRRYAALQWVINPDRISWS
;
A
#
# COMPACT_ATOMS: atom_id res chain seq x y z
N MET A 1 21.69 -15.51 25.33
CA MET A 1 21.23 -14.14 25.64
C MET A 1 19.71 -14.18 25.71
N ALA A 2 19.08 -13.50 26.66
CA ALA A 2 17.62 -13.44 26.70
C ALA A 2 17.12 -12.56 25.54
N GLY A 3 16.11 -13.01 24.79
CA GLY A 3 15.48 -12.20 23.75
C GLY A 3 14.74 -11.01 24.34
N ILE A 4 14.61 -9.95 23.55
CA ILE A 4 13.83 -8.75 23.87
C ILE A 4 12.62 -8.74 22.96
N PHE A 5 11.43 -8.50 23.51
CA PHE A 5 10.24 -8.36 22.66
C PHE A 5 10.26 -7.03 21.90
N MET A 6 9.86 -7.04 20.63
CA MET A 6 9.80 -5.85 19.78
C MET A 6 8.94 -4.73 20.39
N THR A 7 7.88 -5.10 21.13
CA THR A 7 7.03 -4.16 21.89
C THR A 7 7.79 -3.43 23.00
N ARG A 8 8.88 -4.01 23.51
CA ARG A 8 9.72 -3.47 24.60
C ARG A 8 11.08 -2.94 24.11
N ALA A 9 11.47 -3.27 22.88
CA ALA A 9 12.67 -2.72 22.26
C ALA A 9 12.54 -1.20 22.08
N ASP A 10 13.60 -0.51 22.48
CA ASP A 10 13.74 0.95 22.42
C ASP A 10 14.48 1.34 21.15
N PHE A 11 13.83 1.26 19.99
CA PHE A 11 14.43 1.59 18.69
C PHE A 11 14.62 3.09 18.50
N ALA A 12 15.75 3.49 17.89
CA ALA A 12 15.92 4.84 17.38
C ALA A 12 15.44 4.89 15.92
N PHE A 13 14.27 5.47 15.68
CA PHE A 13 13.71 5.56 14.33
C PHE A 13 14.41 6.65 13.48
N PRO A 14 14.37 6.56 12.13
CA PRO A 14 13.82 5.43 11.36
C PRO A 14 14.71 4.19 11.44
N VAL A 15 14.13 3.03 11.11
CA VAL A 15 14.84 1.75 11.05
C VAL A 15 14.72 1.12 9.66
N LEU A 16 15.74 0.35 9.27
CA LEU A 16 15.74 -0.44 8.04
C LEU A 16 15.63 -1.92 8.37
N GLY A 17 14.64 -2.58 7.79
CA GLY A 17 14.49 -4.03 7.79
C GLY A 17 15.12 -4.66 6.55
N PHE A 18 15.81 -5.78 6.75
CA PHE A 18 16.40 -6.60 5.71
C PHE A 18 15.93 -8.04 5.86
N PRO A 19 14.89 -8.46 5.13
CA PRO A 19 14.46 -9.85 5.13
C PRO A 19 15.51 -10.74 4.45
N ARG A 20 15.42 -12.05 4.68
CA ARG A 20 16.41 -13.02 4.18
C ARG A 20 16.47 -13.14 2.66
N ASP A 21 15.42 -12.71 1.97
CA ASP A 21 15.33 -12.70 0.50
C ASP A 21 15.98 -11.47 -0.15
N GLY A 22 16.58 -10.59 0.65
CA GLY A 22 17.41 -9.48 0.17
C GLY A 22 16.68 -8.17 -0.07
N ASP A 23 15.39 -8.08 0.28
CA ASP A 23 14.65 -6.83 0.18
C ASP A 23 15.12 -5.77 1.21
N VAL A 24 14.69 -4.52 1.02
CA VAL A 24 14.92 -3.44 1.97
C VAL A 24 13.58 -2.79 2.30
N MET A 25 13.27 -2.70 3.60
CA MET A 25 12.02 -2.13 4.10
C MET A 25 12.31 -0.99 5.07
N PRO A 26 12.02 0.28 4.72
CA PRO A 26 12.11 1.39 5.66
C PRO A 26 10.90 1.42 6.60
N PHE A 27 11.13 1.81 7.85
CA PHE A 27 10.08 2.00 8.85
C PHE A 27 10.34 3.31 9.61
N GLU A 28 9.37 4.23 9.53
CA GLU A 28 9.44 5.53 10.19
C GLU A 28 8.99 5.48 11.66
N ASP A 29 8.19 4.45 12.01
CA ASP A 29 7.71 4.27 13.37
C ASP A 29 7.52 2.80 13.75
N LYS A 30 7.27 2.60 15.05
CA LYS A 30 7.11 1.29 15.66
C LYS A 30 5.82 0.58 15.24
N ALA A 31 4.75 1.31 14.95
CA ALA A 31 3.49 0.72 14.53
C ALA A 31 3.62 0.10 13.13
N LEU A 32 4.29 0.79 12.20
CA LEU A 32 4.60 0.28 10.87
C LEU A 32 5.49 -0.97 10.94
N LEU A 33 6.55 -0.93 11.75
CA LEU A 33 7.45 -2.07 11.96
C LEU A 33 6.69 -3.30 12.51
N LEU A 34 5.87 -3.11 13.54
CA LEU A 34 5.06 -4.18 14.14
C LEU A 34 4.04 -4.74 13.14
N GLY A 35 3.31 -3.87 12.45
CA GLY A 35 2.31 -4.26 11.46
C GLY A 35 2.92 -5.07 10.32
N LYS A 36 4.05 -4.61 9.76
CA LYS A 36 4.73 -5.32 8.67
C LYS A 36 5.36 -6.62 9.13
N THR A 37 5.91 -6.67 10.35
CA THR A 37 6.48 -7.91 10.90
C THR A 37 5.37 -8.95 11.15
N GLY A 38 4.20 -8.53 11.65
CA GLY A 38 3.03 -9.41 11.78
C GLY A 38 2.53 -9.91 10.42
N TRP A 39 2.54 -9.05 9.40
CA TRP A 39 2.23 -9.46 8.03
C TRP A 39 3.24 -10.46 7.47
N LEU A 40 4.56 -10.24 7.67
CA LEU A 40 5.62 -11.19 7.31
C LEU A 40 5.49 -12.51 8.08
N ALA A 41 5.00 -12.46 9.32
CA ALA A 41 4.75 -13.65 10.13
C ALA A 41 3.66 -14.54 9.53
N GLY A 42 2.58 -13.95 9.03
CA GLY A 42 1.54 -14.68 8.28
C GLY A 42 2.02 -15.32 6.97
N GLN A 43 3.24 -15.00 6.52
CA GLN A 43 3.88 -15.59 5.34
C GLN A 43 5.12 -16.43 5.68
N ASP A 44 5.38 -16.73 6.96
CA ASP A 44 6.61 -17.41 7.42
C ASP A 44 7.93 -16.72 7.01
N ARG A 45 7.89 -15.40 6.77
CA ARG A 45 9.04 -14.58 6.30
C ARG A 45 9.65 -13.68 7.37
N HIS A 46 9.12 -13.70 8.59
CA HIS A 46 9.59 -12.86 9.69
C HIS A 46 10.92 -13.36 10.31
N LEU A 47 11.16 -14.68 10.35
CA LEU A 47 12.36 -15.25 11.00
C LEU A 47 13.63 -14.84 10.25
N GLY A 48 14.58 -14.30 10.99
CA GLY A 48 15.83 -13.79 10.43
C GLY A 48 15.69 -12.42 9.75
N LEU A 49 14.55 -11.72 9.91
CA LEU A 49 14.46 -10.30 9.55
C LEU A 49 15.47 -9.53 10.39
N GLU A 50 16.47 -8.96 9.75
CA GLU A 50 17.43 -8.08 10.39
C GLU A 50 16.88 -6.66 10.42
N ILE A 51 17.07 -5.95 11.53
CA ILE A 51 16.64 -4.57 11.72
C ILE A 51 17.86 -3.76 12.12
N VAL A 52 18.11 -2.63 11.45
CA VAL A 52 19.16 -1.66 11.80
C VAL A 52 18.49 -0.33 12.12
N ASP A 53 18.74 0.23 13.30
CA ASP A 53 18.14 1.51 13.70
C ASP A 53 19.07 2.70 13.45
N SER A 54 18.57 3.92 13.67
CA SER A 54 19.33 5.15 13.46
C SER A 54 20.48 5.37 14.45
N ALA A 55 20.54 4.58 15.53
CA ALA A 55 21.67 4.52 16.45
C ALA A 55 22.73 3.48 16.06
N GLY A 56 22.53 2.75 14.95
CA GLY A 56 23.45 1.72 14.46
C GLY A 56 23.37 0.38 15.22
N ARG A 57 22.38 0.24 16.12
CA ARG A 57 22.10 -1.05 16.76
C ARG A 57 21.45 -1.98 15.75
N ARG A 58 21.67 -3.28 15.92
CA ARG A 58 21.19 -4.31 15.01
C ARG A 58 20.49 -5.41 15.77
N TRP A 59 19.34 -5.81 15.27
CA TRP A 59 18.53 -6.91 15.82
C TRP A 59 18.22 -7.91 14.73
N VAL A 60 17.94 -9.14 15.14
CA VAL A 60 17.36 -10.16 14.29
C VAL A 60 16.10 -10.72 14.95
N VAL A 61 15.05 -10.91 14.17
CA VAL A 61 13.84 -11.60 14.63
C VAL A 61 14.15 -13.08 14.83
N SER A 62 14.09 -13.54 16.08
CA SER A 62 14.45 -14.91 16.48
C SER A 62 13.24 -15.83 16.66
N GLY A 63 12.05 -15.29 16.84
CA GLY A 63 10.85 -16.08 17.09
C GLY A 63 9.57 -15.27 17.23
N LEU A 64 8.44 -16.00 17.32
CA LEU A 64 7.15 -15.48 17.74
C LEU A 64 6.76 -16.19 19.02
N VAL A 65 6.30 -15.42 20.01
CA VAL A 65 5.73 -15.96 21.23
C VAL A 65 4.30 -15.46 21.40
N PRO A 66 3.40 -16.22 22.04
CA PRO A 66 2.10 -15.69 22.43
C PRO A 66 2.29 -14.43 23.29
N ALA A 67 1.62 -13.34 22.92
CA ALA A 67 1.61 -12.12 23.71
C ALA A 67 0.95 -12.38 25.06
N GLU A 68 1.39 -11.65 26.08
CA GLU A 68 0.65 -11.64 27.35
C GLU A 68 -0.79 -11.16 27.09
N PRO A 69 -1.81 -11.93 27.48
CA PRO A 69 -3.19 -11.55 27.23
C PRO A 69 -3.45 -10.18 27.88
N PRO A 70 -4.14 -9.26 27.18
CA PRO A 70 -4.35 -7.92 27.69
C PRO A 70 -5.05 -8.00 29.05
N ARG A 71 -4.49 -7.31 30.06
CA ARG A 71 -5.08 -7.26 31.40
C ARG A 71 -6.54 -6.79 31.28
N LYS A 72 -7.47 -7.67 31.64
CA LYS A 72 -8.92 -7.39 31.60
C LYS A 72 -9.21 -6.11 32.38
N ARG A 73 -9.54 -5.03 31.67
CA ARG A 73 -10.04 -3.80 32.28
C ARG A 73 -11.51 -4.03 32.63
N TRP A 74 -11.84 -3.92 33.91
CA TRP A 74 -13.15 -4.23 34.48
C TRP A 74 -14.33 -3.45 33.87
N TRP A 75 -14.06 -2.41 33.07
CA TRP A 75 -15.07 -1.61 32.37
C TRP A 75 -15.28 -1.99 30.89
N ARG A 76 -14.51 -2.91 30.30
CA ARG A 76 -14.76 -3.43 28.94
C ARG A 76 -15.79 -4.57 29.01
N PHE A 77 -17.05 -4.23 29.20
CA PHE A 77 -18.17 -5.17 29.02
C PHE A 77 -18.63 -5.14 27.56
N GLY A 78 -18.47 -6.26 26.85
CA GLY A 78 -18.99 -6.45 25.50
C GLY A 78 -17.95 -6.26 24.40
N ARG A 79 -17.81 -7.30 23.56
CA ARG A 79 -16.83 -7.51 22.49
C ARG A 79 -15.38 -7.64 22.99
N ALA A 80 -15.05 -8.88 23.28
CA ALA A 80 -13.67 -9.28 23.32
C ALA A 80 -13.21 -9.41 21.86
N ASP A 81 -12.19 -8.65 21.45
CA ASP A 81 -11.34 -8.99 20.29
C ASP A 81 -10.52 -10.28 20.60
N ALA A 82 -11.11 -11.24 21.31
CA ALA A 82 -10.40 -12.31 22.03
C ALA A 82 -10.04 -13.53 21.18
N ASP A 83 -10.27 -13.49 19.88
CA ASP A 83 -10.01 -14.64 19.02
C ASP A 83 -8.76 -14.50 18.15
N ARG A 84 -8.02 -13.37 18.25
CA ARG A 84 -6.64 -13.30 17.73
C ARG A 84 -5.69 -13.43 18.91
N GLU A 85 -5.00 -14.58 18.98
CA GLU A 85 -3.76 -14.69 19.74
C GLU A 85 -2.79 -13.64 19.19
N GLU A 86 -2.67 -12.51 19.87
CA GLU A 86 -1.63 -11.54 19.56
C GLU A 86 -0.28 -12.23 19.75
N LEU A 87 0.60 -12.14 18.75
CA LEU A 87 1.94 -12.70 18.82
C LEU A 87 2.91 -11.56 19.12
N GLU A 88 3.78 -11.72 20.12
CA GLU A 88 4.94 -10.86 20.31
C GLU A 88 6.13 -11.38 19.50
N VAL A 89 6.83 -10.45 18.86
CA VAL A 89 8.04 -10.74 18.09
C VAL A 89 9.24 -10.71 19.03
N GLU A 90 9.95 -11.83 19.13
CA GLU A 90 11.21 -11.92 19.88
C GLU A 90 12.37 -11.44 19.00
N LEU A 91 13.21 -10.58 19.57
CA LEU A 91 14.40 -10.02 18.97
C LEU A 91 15.64 -10.48 19.72
N GLN A 92 16.68 -10.77 18.97
CA GLN A 92 18.02 -10.91 19.48
C GLN A 92 18.87 -9.74 18.99
N GLU A 93 19.46 -8.99 19.91
CA GLU A 93 20.47 -8.00 19.56
C GLU A 93 21.74 -8.71 19.09
N ILE A 94 22.31 -8.23 17.99
CA ILE A 94 23.52 -8.76 17.35
C ILE A 94 24.53 -7.62 17.18
N GLU A 95 25.70 -7.92 16.58
CA GLU A 95 26.77 -6.92 16.45
C GLU A 95 26.25 -5.65 15.75
N PRO A 96 26.51 -4.46 16.30
CA PRO A 96 26.14 -3.19 15.70
C PRO A 96 26.66 -3.04 14.28
N GLN A 97 25.97 -2.24 13.49
CA GLN A 97 26.32 -1.96 12.11
C GLN A 97 26.39 -0.45 11.91
N ASP A 98 27.53 0.04 11.41
CA ASP A 98 27.66 1.44 11.10
C ASP A 98 26.79 1.84 9.89
N PHE A 99 26.54 3.15 9.79
CA PHE A 99 25.72 3.73 8.73
C PHE A 99 26.26 3.42 7.32
N LEU A 100 27.57 3.45 7.11
CA LEU A 100 28.16 3.24 5.78
C LEU A 100 27.95 1.80 5.31
N ALA A 101 28.05 0.83 6.22
CA ALA A 101 27.75 -0.57 5.95
C ALA A 101 26.26 -0.78 5.63
N ALA A 102 25.36 -0.11 6.37
CA ALA A 102 23.92 -0.15 6.07
C ALA A 102 23.62 0.43 4.69
N ARG A 103 24.16 1.62 4.37
CA ARG A 103 24.00 2.27 3.07
C ARG A 103 24.55 1.41 1.94
N ALA A 104 25.73 0.81 2.10
CA ALA A 104 26.33 -0.06 1.08
C ALA A 104 25.46 -1.29 0.78
N ARG A 105 24.82 -1.88 1.80
CA ARG A 105 23.88 -2.99 1.61
C ARG A 105 22.63 -2.57 0.84
N VAL A 106 22.06 -1.41 1.17
CA VAL A 106 20.93 -0.84 0.43
C VAL A 106 21.32 -0.56 -1.01
N GLU A 107 22.47 0.09 -1.25
CA GLU A 107 22.97 0.38 -2.59
C GLU A 107 23.14 -0.90 -3.43
N ALA A 108 23.69 -1.96 -2.84
CA ALA A 108 23.85 -3.25 -3.51
C ALA A 108 22.53 -3.91 -3.93
N GLU A 109 21.42 -3.61 -3.26
CA GLU A 109 20.07 -4.00 -3.72
C GLU A 109 19.54 -3.02 -4.77
N ALA A 110 19.67 -1.73 -4.55
CA ALA A 110 19.18 -0.68 -5.44
C ALA A 110 19.75 -0.77 -6.86
N VAL A 111 21.05 -1.06 -7.02
CA VAL A 111 21.69 -1.23 -8.35
C VAL A 111 21.18 -2.44 -9.14
N ARG A 112 20.48 -3.38 -8.48
CA ARG A 112 19.81 -4.52 -9.15
C ARG A 112 18.39 -4.19 -9.61
N ILE A 113 17.85 -3.05 -9.16
CA ILE A 113 16.48 -2.62 -9.37
C ILE A 113 16.43 -1.43 -10.32
N PHE A 114 17.30 -0.45 -10.10
CA PHE A 114 17.30 0.83 -10.78
C PHE A 114 18.48 0.95 -11.73
N ASP A 115 18.24 1.64 -12.85
CA ASP A 115 19.27 1.98 -13.80
C ASP A 115 20.21 3.07 -13.24
N GLU A 116 21.42 3.14 -13.80
CA GLU A 116 22.34 4.23 -13.49
C GLU A 116 21.72 5.58 -13.87
N GLY A 117 21.73 6.53 -12.92
CA GLY A 117 21.08 7.83 -13.06
C GLY A 117 19.66 7.91 -12.46
N ASP A 118 19.07 6.79 -11.99
CA ASP A 118 17.81 6.86 -11.24
C ASP A 118 18.00 7.67 -9.95
N GLU A 119 17.05 8.54 -9.66
CA GLU A 119 17.11 9.44 -8.52
C GLU A 119 17.06 8.73 -7.18
N ALA A 120 16.36 7.59 -7.06
CA ALA A 120 16.34 6.81 -5.84
C ALA A 120 17.74 6.26 -5.53
N LEU A 121 18.43 5.74 -6.55
CA LEU A 121 19.80 5.27 -6.43
C LEU A 121 20.77 6.43 -6.09
N ALA A 122 20.59 7.60 -6.72
CA ALA A 122 21.36 8.79 -6.37
C ALA A 122 21.10 9.24 -4.91
N GLY A 123 19.84 9.21 -4.47
CA GLY A 123 19.42 9.49 -3.10
C GLY A 123 20.12 8.58 -2.10
N ILE A 124 20.11 7.27 -2.34
CA ILE A 124 20.80 6.25 -1.52
C ILE A 124 22.30 6.53 -1.44
N ARG A 125 22.97 6.79 -2.57
CA ARG A 125 24.41 7.09 -2.60
C ARG A 125 24.78 8.37 -1.87
N SER A 126 23.92 9.38 -1.97
CA SER A 126 24.12 10.70 -1.34
C SER A 126 23.72 10.75 0.14
N ALA A 127 22.95 9.76 0.62
CA ALA A 127 22.48 9.70 2.00
C ALA A 127 23.66 9.74 2.99
N SER A 128 23.53 10.62 3.98
CA SER A 128 24.51 10.84 5.05
C SER A 128 23.95 10.54 6.45
N THR A 129 22.65 10.29 6.54
CA THR A 129 21.92 9.95 7.77
C THR A 129 20.97 8.79 7.52
N MET A 130 20.57 8.08 8.57
CA MET A 130 19.57 7.00 8.46
C MET A 130 18.22 7.52 7.96
N ALA A 131 17.85 8.76 8.30
CA ALA A 131 16.62 9.39 7.81
C ALA A 131 16.62 9.57 6.29
N GLN A 132 17.69 10.14 5.74
CA GLN A 132 17.84 10.29 4.28
C GLN A 132 17.86 8.94 3.57
N LEU A 133 18.51 7.93 4.18
CA LEU A 133 18.55 6.58 3.62
C LEU A 133 17.17 5.91 3.66
N SER A 134 16.42 6.04 4.76
CA SER A 134 15.07 5.52 4.91
C SER A 134 14.11 6.11 3.88
N GLU A 135 14.15 7.44 3.70
CA GLU A 135 13.37 8.16 2.70
C GLU A 135 13.66 7.64 1.28
N ALA A 136 14.94 7.48 0.92
CA ALA A 136 15.32 6.95 -0.40
C ALA A 136 14.96 5.45 -0.57
N CYS A 137 14.98 4.66 0.51
CA CYS A 137 14.55 3.25 0.51
C CYS A 137 13.03 3.09 0.27
N PHE A 138 12.23 4.13 0.52
CA PHE A 138 10.80 4.06 0.27
C PHE A 138 10.50 3.84 -1.21
N GLU A 139 11.33 4.43 -2.08
CA GLU A 139 11.26 4.21 -3.53
C GLU A 139 11.57 2.76 -3.92
N ILE A 140 12.49 2.06 -3.22
CA ILE A 140 12.72 0.63 -3.44
C ILE A 140 11.46 -0.17 -3.11
N THR A 141 10.80 0.18 -2.01
CA THR A 141 9.59 -0.52 -1.55
C THR A 141 8.45 -0.36 -2.54
N LEU A 142 8.23 0.86 -3.04
CA LEU A 142 7.15 1.17 -3.98
C LEU A 142 7.47 0.67 -5.39
N ARG A 143 8.62 1.07 -5.95
CA ARG A 143 8.90 0.91 -7.39
C ARG A 143 9.63 -0.37 -7.72
N GLY A 144 10.30 -0.99 -6.73
CA GLY A 144 11.28 -2.03 -7.02
C GLY A 144 10.70 -3.23 -7.75
N GLN A 145 9.44 -3.57 -7.50
CA GLN A 145 8.75 -4.62 -8.23
C GLN A 145 8.43 -4.23 -9.69
N GLY A 146 7.91 -3.01 -9.88
CA GLY A 146 7.64 -2.44 -11.21
C GLY A 146 8.90 -2.35 -12.06
N CYS A 147 10.01 -1.84 -11.52
CA CYS A 147 11.28 -1.74 -12.23
C CYS A 147 11.83 -3.12 -12.64
N ARG A 148 11.74 -4.13 -11.77
CA ARG A 148 12.15 -5.50 -12.13
C ARG A 148 11.26 -6.10 -13.23
N ILE A 149 9.95 -5.84 -13.21
CA ILE A 149 9.03 -6.24 -14.30
C ILE A 149 9.44 -5.56 -15.62
N LEU A 150 9.72 -4.25 -15.58
CA LEU A 150 10.16 -3.48 -16.75
C LEU A 150 11.52 -3.94 -17.28
N SER A 151 12.39 -4.45 -16.41
CA SER A 151 13.67 -5.07 -16.76
C SER A 151 13.53 -6.49 -17.34
N GLY A 152 12.31 -7.03 -17.43
CA GLY A 152 12.01 -8.31 -18.08
C GLY A 152 11.86 -9.50 -17.12
N ASN A 153 11.84 -9.28 -15.80
CA ASN A 153 11.56 -10.35 -14.85
C ASN A 153 10.07 -10.74 -14.87
N ARG A 154 9.76 -11.85 -15.56
CA ARG A 154 8.40 -12.36 -15.74
C ARG A 154 7.86 -13.17 -14.57
N GLY A 155 8.72 -13.57 -13.62
CA GLY A 155 8.35 -14.40 -12.48
C GLY A 155 7.79 -13.63 -11.29
N ILE A 156 7.63 -12.31 -11.44
CA ILE A 156 7.17 -11.44 -10.37
C ILE A 156 5.65 -11.55 -10.26
N PRO A 157 5.12 -11.94 -9.08
CA PRO A 157 3.69 -12.01 -8.89
C PRO A 157 3.06 -10.62 -8.95
N ILE A 158 1.87 -10.53 -9.53
CA ILE A 158 0.99 -9.37 -9.42
C ILE A 158 -0.34 -9.84 -8.84
N ARG A 159 -1.16 -8.91 -8.34
CA ARG A 159 -2.51 -9.26 -7.87
C ARG A 159 -3.33 -9.86 -9.02
N SER A 160 -4.16 -10.84 -8.70
CA SER A 160 -4.98 -11.52 -9.70
C SER A 160 -6.09 -10.60 -10.23
N ALA A 161 -6.60 -10.91 -11.42
CA ALA A 161 -7.68 -10.11 -12.00
C ALA A 161 -8.95 -10.10 -11.14
N SER A 162 -9.27 -11.22 -10.50
CA SER A 162 -10.40 -11.33 -9.57
C SER A 162 -10.24 -10.43 -8.34
N GLU A 163 -9.03 -10.34 -7.76
CA GLU A 163 -8.76 -9.42 -6.65
C GLU A 163 -8.91 -7.96 -7.06
N VAL A 164 -8.39 -7.60 -8.24
CA VAL A 164 -8.48 -6.24 -8.79
C VAL A 164 -9.93 -5.87 -9.11
N ALA A 165 -10.69 -6.78 -9.71
CA ALA A 165 -12.11 -6.59 -10.01
C ALA A 165 -12.95 -6.47 -8.72
N GLY A 166 -12.72 -7.32 -7.72
CA GLY A 166 -13.39 -7.23 -6.43
C GLY A 166 -13.15 -5.87 -5.75
N ARG A 167 -11.92 -5.36 -5.81
CA ARG A 167 -11.60 -4.01 -5.30
C ARG A 167 -12.29 -2.92 -6.12
N ALA A 168 -12.27 -2.99 -7.44
CA ALA A 168 -12.94 -2.01 -8.30
C ALA A 168 -14.46 -1.94 -8.02
N LEU A 169 -15.12 -3.07 -7.76
CA LEU A 169 -16.54 -3.10 -7.37
C LEU A 169 -16.78 -2.38 -6.03
N LEU A 170 -15.91 -2.57 -5.03
CA LEU A 170 -16.00 -1.85 -3.76
C LEU A 170 -15.84 -0.33 -3.93
N LEU A 171 -14.87 0.10 -4.75
CA LEU A 171 -14.68 1.54 -5.01
C LEU A 171 -15.83 2.13 -5.79
N SER A 172 -16.41 1.40 -6.76
CA SER A 172 -17.63 1.81 -7.46
C SER A 172 -18.78 2.06 -6.47
N ALA A 173 -18.98 1.16 -5.51
CA ALA A 173 -19.96 1.36 -4.45
C ALA A 173 -19.66 2.59 -3.57
N ALA A 174 -18.39 2.84 -3.21
CA ALA A 174 -18.00 4.02 -2.46
C ALA A 174 -18.25 5.33 -3.24
N VAL A 175 -17.93 5.35 -4.53
CA VAL A 175 -18.19 6.48 -5.43
C VAL A 175 -19.69 6.72 -5.59
N GLN A 176 -20.50 5.69 -5.80
CA GLN A 176 -21.96 5.82 -5.89
C GLN A 176 -22.57 6.38 -4.60
N LEU A 177 -22.06 5.95 -3.44
CA LEU A 177 -22.47 6.50 -2.16
C LEU A 177 -22.12 8.00 -2.05
N SER A 178 -20.98 8.41 -2.59
CA SER A 178 -20.59 9.83 -2.65
C SER A 178 -21.54 10.68 -3.50
N LEU A 179 -22.11 10.08 -4.56
CA LEU A 179 -23.07 10.71 -5.48
C LEU A 179 -24.52 10.68 -4.96
N GLY A 180 -24.75 10.19 -3.75
CA GLY A 180 -26.07 10.21 -3.10
C GLY A 180 -26.98 9.04 -3.47
N VAL A 181 -26.44 7.97 -4.07
CA VAL A 181 -27.18 6.71 -4.24
C VAL A 181 -27.59 6.16 -2.87
N ASP A 182 -28.77 5.53 -2.81
CA ASP A 182 -29.32 4.97 -1.58
C ASP A 182 -28.37 3.94 -0.95
N ARG A 183 -27.89 4.26 0.26
CA ARG A 183 -26.96 3.42 1.02
C ARG A 183 -27.48 2.01 1.26
N LEU A 184 -28.77 1.84 1.58
CA LEU A 184 -29.32 0.52 1.87
C LEU A 184 -29.22 -0.37 0.64
N LYS A 185 -29.52 0.17 -0.55
CA LYS A 185 -29.38 -0.57 -1.81
C LYS A 185 -27.93 -0.97 -2.08
N ILE A 186 -26.97 -0.09 -1.80
CA ILE A 186 -25.54 -0.40 -1.95
C ILE A 186 -25.11 -1.52 -0.99
N VAL A 187 -25.50 -1.44 0.28
CA VAL A 187 -25.13 -2.44 1.29
C VAL A 187 -25.76 -3.79 1.01
N GLU A 188 -27.03 -3.82 0.61
CA GLU A 188 -27.73 -5.04 0.19
C GLU A 188 -27.01 -5.69 -1.00
N TRP A 189 -26.70 -4.89 -2.03
CA TRP A 189 -25.96 -5.38 -3.19
C TRP A 189 -24.56 -5.91 -2.83
N LEU A 190 -23.81 -5.20 -1.98
CA LEU A 190 -22.50 -5.66 -1.52
C LEU A 190 -22.58 -7.01 -0.81
N ALA A 191 -23.61 -7.19 0.03
CA ALA A 191 -23.83 -8.45 0.75
C ALA A 191 -24.19 -9.60 -0.21
N GLU A 192 -25.04 -9.35 -1.22
CA GLU A 192 -25.41 -10.33 -2.25
C GLU A 192 -24.19 -10.82 -3.06
N GLN A 193 -23.22 -9.95 -3.30
CA GLN A 193 -22.01 -10.28 -4.08
C GLN A 193 -20.85 -10.82 -3.22
N ALA A 194 -21.06 -11.05 -1.91
CA ALA A 194 -20.04 -11.51 -0.97
C ALA A 194 -18.75 -10.63 -0.91
N LEU A 195 -18.86 -9.35 -1.28
CA LEU A 195 -17.75 -8.38 -1.28
C LEU A 195 -17.30 -7.88 0.11
N PRO A 196 -18.05 -8.00 1.22
CA PRO A 196 -17.59 -7.54 2.54
C PRO A 196 -16.30 -8.19 3.05
N VAL A 197 -15.94 -9.38 2.55
CA VAL A 197 -14.74 -10.12 2.98
C VAL A 197 -13.44 -9.39 2.64
N VAL A 198 -13.45 -8.53 1.61
CA VAL A 198 -12.28 -7.79 1.14
C VAL A 198 -12.25 -6.33 1.63
N MET A 199 -13.22 -5.90 2.44
CA MET A 199 -13.27 -4.53 2.95
C MET A 199 -12.18 -4.27 4.00
N THR A 200 -11.60 -3.07 3.94
CA THR A 200 -10.80 -2.48 5.01
C THR A 200 -11.70 -2.04 6.17
N SER A 201 -11.11 -1.79 7.34
CA SER A 201 -11.85 -1.24 8.49
C SER A 201 -12.57 0.06 8.14
N ASP A 202 -11.92 0.91 7.35
CA ASP A 202 -12.43 2.23 6.99
C ASP A 202 -13.60 2.13 6.01
N GLU A 203 -13.56 1.17 5.09
CA GLU A 203 -14.68 0.85 4.20
C GLU A 203 -15.87 0.27 4.97
N VAL A 204 -15.64 -0.64 5.93
CA VAL A 204 -16.69 -1.13 6.82
C VAL A 204 -17.34 0.04 7.56
N ASP A 205 -16.54 0.95 8.09
CA ASP A 205 -16.98 2.16 8.77
C ASP A 205 -17.74 3.13 7.86
N LEU A 206 -17.35 3.22 6.59
CA LEU A 206 -18.01 4.03 5.57
C LEU A 206 -19.42 3.51 5.30
N PHE A 207 -19.55 2.20 5.06
CA PHE A 207 -20.84 1.57 4.73
C PHE A 207 -21.73 1.35 5.96
N ALA A 208 -21.18 1.30 7.18
CA ALA A 208 -21.96 1.14 8.41
C ALA A 208 -22.73 2.40 8.86
N LYS A 209 -22.26 3.61 8.52
CA LYS A 209 -22.87 4.85 9.01
C LYS A 209 -24.05 5.32 8.15
N PHE A 210 -25.16 5.64 8.80
CA PHE A 210 -26.40 6.06 8.12
C PHE A 210 -26.32 7.43 7.45
N ARG A 211 -25.54 8.36 8.01
CA ARG A 211 -25.29 9.68 7.41
C ARG A 211 -23.79 9.90 7.25
N LEU A 212 -23.36 10.18 6.03
CA LEU A 212 -22.01 10.65 5.75
C LEU A 212 -21.93 12.15 6.03
N THR A 213 -20.81 12.57 6.64
CA THR A 213 -20.43 13.98 6.67
C THR A 213 -19.97 14.41 5.28
N ASP A 214 -20.02 15.71 4.96
CA ASP A 214 -19.58 16.21 3.65
C ASP A 214 -18.11 15.89 3.39
N GLN A 215 -17.25 15.93 4.43
CA GLN A 215 -15.86 15.50 4.35
C GLN A 215 -15.72 14.03 3.93
N ARG A 216 -16.52 13.11 4.51
CA ARG A 216 -16.50 11.69 4.14
C ARG A 216 -17.06 11.44 2.75
N ARG A 217 -18.09 12.21 2.36
CA ARG A 217 -18.63 12.17 1.00
C ARG A 217 -17.57 12.60 -0.01
N ALA A 218 -16.87 13.70 0.24
CA ALA A 218 -15.78 14.18 -0.61
C ALA A 218 -14.64 13.15 -0.69
N ALA A 219 -14.21 12.59 0.44
CA ALA A 219 -13.18 11.55 0.47
C ALA A 219 -13.58 10.29 -0.33
N ALA A 220 -14.84 9.84 -0.22
CA ALA A 220 -15.35 8.73 -1.01
C ALA A 220 -15.44 9.06 -2.51
N GLY A 221 -15.74 10.33 -2.86
CA GLY A 221 -15.73 10.79 -4.25
C GLY A 221 -14.36 10.70 -4.90
N TRP A 222 -13.30 11.02 -4.15
CA TRP A 222 -11.91 10.90 -4.61
C TRP A 222 -11.45 9.46 -4.91
N GLU A 223 -12.17 8.44 -4.44
CA GLU A 223 -11.89 7.05 -4.82
C GLU A 223 -12.15 6.78 -6.31
N VAL A 224 -12.81 7.69 -7.03
CA VAL A 224 -12.96 7.62 -8.48
C VAL A 224 -11.61 7.57 -9.21
N GLU A 225 -10.59 8.27 -8.69
CA GLU A 225 -9.23 8.29 -9.25
C GLU A 225 -8.53 6.95 -9.09
N ARG A 226 -8.81 6.23 -8.00
CA ARG A 226 -8.31 4.86 -7.83
C ARG A 226 -9.10 3.88 -8.68
N LEU A 227 -10.43 4.04 -8.73
CA LEU A 227 -11.32 3.23 -9.54
C LEU A 227 -10.94 3.26 -11.02
N ILE A 228 -10.72 4.43 -11.62
CA ILE A 228 -10.36 4.54 -13.04
C ILE A 228 -9.04 3.81 -13.34
N ALA A 229 -8.06 3.86 -12.43
CA ALA A 229 -6.81 3.12 -12.58
C ALA A 229 -7.03 1.60 -12.55
N LEU A 230 -7.91 1.09 -11.67
CA LEU A 230 -8.24 -0.34 -11.63
C LEU A 230 -9.06 -0.78 -12.86
N LEU A 231 -10.00 0.04 -13.33
CA LEU A 231 -10.76 -0.23 -14.55
C LEU A 231 -9.86 -0.26 -15.78
N TRP A 232 -8.90 0.66 -15.87
CA TRP A 232 -7.90 0.63 -16.91
C TRP A 232 -7.04 -0.63 -16.82
N ALA A 233 -6.60 -1.02 -15.62
CA ALA A 233 -5.84 -2.26 -15.42
C ALA A 233 -6.61 -3.51 -15.88
N LEU A 234 -7.94 -3.52 -15.76
CA LEU A 234 -8.85 -4.58 -16.22
C LEU A 234 -9.28 -4.44 -17.69
N GLY A 235 -8.76 -3.44 -18.41
CA GLY A 235 -9.17 -3.16 -19.80
C GLY A 235 -10.62 -2.69 -19.96
N ALA A 236 -11.27 -2.27 -18.89
CA ALA A 236 -12.68 -1.87 -18.86
C ALA A 236 -12.89 -0.37 -19.15
N ALA A 237 -11.86 0.46 -19.00
CA ALA A 237 -11.91 1.88 -19.32
C ALA A 237 -10.56 2.38 -19.83
N ASP A 238 -10.58 3.49 -20.56
CA ASP A 238 -9.37 4.27 -20.80
C ASP A 238 -9.07 5.15 -19.59
N MET A 239 -7.78 5.43 -19.37
CA MET A 239 -7.33 6.30 -18.30
C MET A 239 -6.70 7.54 -18.93
N SER A 240 -7.39 8.67 -18.78
CA SER A 240 -6.92 10.00 -19.20
C SER A 240 -5.62 10.38 -18.51
N PRO A 241 -4.85 11.37 -19.00
CA PRO A 241 -3.75 11.98 -18.25
C PRO A 241 -4.18 12.50 -16.85
N ALA A 242 -3.20 12.75 -15.98
CA ALA A 242 -3.44 13.38 -14.68
C ALA A 242 -3.95 14.82 -14.87
N GLY A 243 -4.94 15.22 -14.07
CA GLY A 243 -5.54 16.55 -14.15
C GLY A 243 -6.73 16.67 -15.10
N GLU A 244 -7.06 15.63 -15.86
CA GLU A 244 -8.31 15.56 -16.60
C GLU A 244 -9.38 14.86 -15.75
N ASP A 245 -10.55 15.49 -15.68
CA ASP A 245 -11.70 14.93 -14.98
C ASP A 245 -12.07 13.56 -15.58
N PRO A 246 -12.21 12.52 -14.74
CA PRO A 246 -12.71 11.24 -15.22
C PRO A 246 -14.15 11.41 -15.73
N ASP A 247 -14.50 10.74 -16.82
CA ASP A 247 -15.89 10.64 -17.25
C ASP A 247 -16.66 9.71 -16.31
N ILE A 248 -17.13 10.28 -15.21
CA ILE A 248 -17.85 9.60 -14.14
C ILE A 248 -19.08 8.88 -14.70
N SER A 249 -19.77 9.48 -15.67
CA SER A 249 -20.95 8.88 -16.29
C SER A 249 -20.60 7.57 -16.97
N THR A 250 -19.55 7.58 -17.80
CA THR A 250 -19.05 6.37 -18.47
C THR A 250 -18.60 5.30 -17.47
N ILE A 251 -17.94 5.69 -16.37
CA ILE A 251 -17.52 4.75 -15.31
C ILE A 251 -18.74 4.07 -14.67
N ILE A 252 -19.76 4.84 -14.28
CA ILE A 252 -20.97 4.33 -13.63
C ILE A 252 -21.77 3.43 -14.57
N GLU A 253 -21.85 3.78 -15.85
CA GLU A 253 -22.55 2.98 -16.88
C GLU A 253 -21.82 1.67 -17.23
N THR A 254 -20.53 1.58 -16.90
CA THR A 254 -19.70 0.39 -17.16
C THR A 254 -19.74 -0.60 -16.00
N VAL A 255 -19.66 -0.12 -14.76
CA VAL A 255 -19.41 -0.97 -13.58
C VAL A 255 -20.70 -1.32 -12.84
N PRO A 256 -20.93 -2.59 -12.46
CA PRO A 256 -22.04 -2.95 -11.58
C PRO A 256 -22.04 -2.16 -10.25
N PRO A 257 -23.19 -2.00 -9.58
CA PRO A 257 -24.54 -2.43 -10.00
C PRO A 257 -25.22 -1.52 -11.04
N ALA A 258 -24.72 -0.32 -11.28
CA ALA A 258 -25.39 0.65 -12.14
C ALA A 258 -25.16 0.37 -13.64
N GLY A 259 -24.04 -0.24 -13.98
CA GLY A 259 -23.63 -0.49 -15.35
C GLY A 259 -24.31 -1.67 -16.04
N SER A 260 -24.10 -1.76 -17.35
CA SER A 260 -24.66 -2.82 -18.20
C SER A 260 -23.97 -4.17 -18.05
N MET A 261 -22.79 -4.21 -17.44
CA MET A 261 -22.03 -5.44 -17.23
C MET A 261 -22.59 -6.23 -16.04
N SER A 262 -22.73 -7.55 -16.17
CA SER A 262 -23.00 -8.41 -15.01
C SER A 262 -21.77 -8.52 -14.11
N VAL A 263 -21.97 -8.70 -12.79
CA VAL A 263 -20.87 -8.91 -11.83
C VAL A 263 -19.98 -10.09 -12.22
N GLU A 264 -20.57 -11.21 -12.64
CA GLU A 264 -19.83 -12.41 -13.08
C GLU A 264 -18.86 -12.10 -14.23
N ARG A 265 -19.36 -11.41 -15.27
CA ARG A 265 -18.53 -10.95 -16.39
C ARG A 265 -17.43 -9.97 -15.94
N PHE A 266 -17.73 -9.08 -15.01
CA PHE A 266 -16.75 -8.12 -14.50
C PHE A 266 -15.64 -8.80 -13.70
N LEU A 267 -15.99 -9.78 -12.85
CA LEU A 267 -15.02 -10.59 -12.09
C LEU A 267 -14.16 -11.50 -12.98
N ALA A 268 -14.64 -11.83 -14.18
CA ALA A 268 -13.92 -12.59 -15.20
C ALA A 268 -13.08 -11.72 -16.14
N ALA A 269 -12.96 -10.40 -15.89
CA ALA A 269 -12.13 -9.51 -16.69
C ALA A 269 -10.66 -9.95 -16.67
N GLU A 270 -9.95 -9.66 -17.76
CA GLU A 270 -8.53 -9.95 -17.87
C GLU A 270 -7.70 -8.73 -17.47
N LEU A 271 -6.60 -8.96 -16.76
CA LEU A 271 -5.64 -7.89 -16.49
C LEU A 271 -4.81 -7.62 -17.74
N ARG A 272 -4.50 -6.33 -17.93
CA ARG A 272 -3.39 -5.91 -18.79
C ARG A 272 -2.09 -6.58 -18.35
N SER A 273 -1.13 -6.66 -19.27
CA SER A 273 0.13 -7.33 -18.98
C SER A 273 0.88 -6.65 -17.82
N ALA A 274 1.62 -7.42 -17.02
CA ALA A 274 2.42 -6.89 -15.92
C ALA A 274 3.33 -5.73 -16.35
N ARG A 275 3.88 -5.82 -17.58
CA ARG A 275 4.73 -4.77 -18.16
C ARG A 275 3.96 -3.48 -18.43
N GLU A 276 2.73 -3.55 -18.98
CA GLU A 276 1.89 -2.38 -19.17
C GLU A 276 1.51 -1.74 -17.83
N LEU A 277 1.13 -2.55 -16.84
CA LEU A 277 0.76 -2.08 -15.50
C LEU A 277 1.94 -1.36 -14.83
N ALA A 278 3.14 -1.95 -14.86
CA ALA A 278 4.35 -1.35 -14.31
C ALA A 278 4.76 -0.07 -15.06
N GLY A 279 4.69 -0.07 -16.38
CA GLY A 279 5.01 1.11 -17.20
C GLY A 279 4.05 2.26 -16.94
N MET A 280 2.77 1.96 -16.75
CA MET A 280 1.77 2.98 -16.40
C MET A 280 1.97 3.50 -14.98
N ALA A 281 2.36 2.65 -14.02
CA ALA A 281 2.69 3.10 -12.67
C ALA A 281 3.85 4.10 -12.68
N GLU A 282 4.95 3.81 -13.40
CA GLU A 282 6.08 4.76 -13.51
C GLU A 282 5.66 6.06 -14.22
N ARG A 283 4.83 5.98 -15.27
CA ARG A 283 4.29 7.18 -15.92
C ARG A 283 3.53 8.08 -14.94
N TYR A 284 2.69 7.47 -14.09
CA TYR A 284 1.90 8.21 -13.10
C TYR A 284 2.72 8.76 -11.94
N ARG A 285 3.81 8.07 -11.57
CA ARG A 285 4.82 8.63 -10.66
C ARG A 285 5.42 9.90 -11.24
N ASP A 286 5.87 9.86 -12.49
CA ASP A 286 6.48 11.03 -13.13
C ASP A 286 5.48 12.18 -13.25
N LEU A 287 4.22 11.90 -13.59
CA LEU A 287 3.14 12.89 -13.59
C LEU A 287 2.90 13.49 -12.19
N SER A 288 2.86 12.66 -11.14
CA SER A 288 2.73 13.14 -9.76
C SER A 288 3.85 14.11 -9.41
N ARG A 289 5.09 13.77 -9.73
CA ARG A 289 6.25 14.62 -9.44
C ARG A 289 6.22 15.95 -10.20
N HIS A 290 5.80 15.92 -11.47
CA HIS A 290 5.59 17.15 -12.24
C HIS A 290 4.50 18.01 -11.62
N ALA A 291 3.37 17.41 -11.25
CA ALA A 291 2.27 18.11 -10.59
C ALA A 291 2.68 18.71 -9.23
N ASP A 292 3.48 17.98 -8.43
CA ASP A 292 4.01 18.46 -7.15
C ASP A 292 4.92 19.68 -7.36
N ALA A 293 5.78 19.64 -8.38
CA ALA A 293 6.65 20.75 -8.73
C ALA A 293 5.87 21.97 -9.28
N GLU A 294 4.76 21.75 -9.97
CA GLU A 294 3.85 22.82 -10.42
C GLU A 294 3.11 23.44 -9.24
N TYR A 295 2.52 22.62 -8.35
CA TYR A 295 1.84 23.08 -7.14
C TYR A 295 2.77 23.88 -6.21
N ALA A 296 4.03 23.43 -6.05
CA ALA A 296 5.03 24.16 -5.26
C ALA A 296 5.33 25.56 -5.82
N ARG A 297 5.18 25.78 -7.13
CA ARG A 297 5.34 27.09 -7.77
C ARG A 297 4.05 27.91 -7.74
N ASP A 298 2.91 27.25 -7.87
CA ASP A 298 1.58 27.86 -7.90
C ASP A 298 0.55 26.98 -7.17
N PRO A 299 0.27 27.26 -5.88
CA PRO A 299 -0.61 26.44 -5.05
C PRO A 299 -2.09 26.76 -5.30
N SER A 300 -2.56 26.45 -6.51
CA SER A 300 -3.96 26.57 -6.92
C SER A 300 -4.75 25.26 -6.70
N ASP A 301 -6.07 25.35 -6.61
CA ASP A 301 -6.95 24.17 -6.50
C ASP A 301 -6.80 23.22 -7.69
N GLU A 302 -6.55 23.75 -8.89
CA GLU A 302 -6.29 22.95 -10.09
C GLU A 302 -5.00 22.12 -9.96
N ASN A 303 -3.92 22.74 -9.47
CA ASN A 303 -2.65 22.04 -9.30
C ASN A 303 -2.72 21.04 -8.12
N ALA A 304 -3.45 21.37 -7.05
CA ALA A 304 -3.74 20.41 -5.98
C ALA A 304 -4.51 19.18 -6.51
N TYR A 305 -5.50 19.40 -7.40
CA TYR A 305 -6.24 18.32 -8.04
C TYR A 305 -5.34 17.43 -8.90
N LYS A 306 -4.44 18.01 -9.70
CA LYS A 306 -3.46 17.26 -10.51
C LYS A 306 -2.57 16.36 -9.65
N VAL A 307 -2.06 16.89 -8.54
CA VAL A 307 -1.25 16.14 -7.57
C VAL A 307 -2.05 14.97 -7.02
N GLU A 308 -3.23 15.23 -6.45
CA GLU A 308 -4.02 14.20 -5.79
C GLU A 308 -4.50 13.12 -6.77
N SER A 309 -4.93 13.49 -7.98
CA SER A 309 -5.32 12.54 -9.03
C SER A 309 -4.15 11.64 -9.43
N ALA A 310 -2.98 12.21 -9.70
CA ALA A 310 -1.80 11.44 -10.08
C ALA A 310 -1.36 10.48 -8.97
N GLN A 311 -1.30 10.96 -7.72
CA GLN A 311 -0.91 10.15 -6.56
C GLN A 311 -1.88 8.99 -6.32
N ARG A 312 -3.19 9.21 -6.42
CA ARG A 312 -4.19 8.16 -6.23
C ARG A 312 -4.14 7.10 -7.32
N ARG A 313 -4.03 7.50 -8.59
CA ARG A 313 -3.88 6.57 -9.72
C ARG A 313 -2.58 5.77 -9.60
N TYR A 314 -1.47 6.43 -9.23
CA TYR A 314 -0.19 5.79 -8.94
C TYR A 314 -0.32 4.74 -7.83
N ALA A 315 -0.90 5.10 -6.68
CA ALA A 315 -1.08 4.20 -5.54
C ALA A 315 -1.93 2.96 -5.90
N ALA A 316 -2.99 3.13 -6.69
CA ALA A 316 -3.83 2.03 -7.15
C ALA A 316 -3.05 1.05 -8.04
N LEU A 317 -2.25 1.56 -8.99
CA LEU A 317 -1.41 0.71 -9.85
C LEU A 317 -0.29 0.03 -9.05
N GLN A 318 0.31 0.74 -8.10
CA GLN A 318 1.32 0.19 -7.20
C GLN A 318 0.76 -0.94 -6.34
N TRP A 319 -0.49 -0.80 -5.87
CA TRP A 319 -1.20 -1.91 -5.24
C TRP A 319 -1.33 -3.09 -6.21
N VAL A 320 -1.77 -2.92 -7.46
CA VAL A 320 -1.87 -4.06 -8.39
C VAL A 320 -0.53 -4.80 -8.56
N ILE A 321 0.58 -4.07 -8.74
CA ILE A 321 1.88 -4.67 -9.05
C ILE A 321 2.70 -5.11 -7.82
N ASN A 322 2.31 -4.74 -6.60
CA ASN A 322 2.99 -5.13 -5.35
C ASN A 322 2.06 -5.87 -4.37
N PRO A 323 1.60 -7.11 -4.69
CA PRO A 323 0.72 -7.90 -3.83
C PRO A 323 1.25 -8.04 -2.39
N ASP A 324 2.58 -8.17 -2.26
CA ASP A 324 3.25 -8.46 -0.99
C ASP A 324 3.79 -7.20 -0.27
N ARG A 325 3.81 -6.04 -0.92
CA ARG A 325 4.43 -4.84 -0.31
C ARG A 325 3.40 -3.84 0.14
N ILE A 326 2.32 -3.70 -0.63
CA ILE A 326 1.37 -2.60 -0.50
C ILE A 326 -0.02 -3.16 -0.16
N SER A 327 -0.55 -2.77 0.99
CA SER A 327 -1.96 -2.94 1.36
C SER A 327 -2.84 -1.91 0.66
N TRP A 328 -4.16 -2.15 0.63
CA TRP A 328 -5.10 -1.15 0.10
C TRP A 328 -5.30 0.04 1.07
N SER A 329 -5.21 -0.24 2.38
CA SER A 329 -5.27 0.74 3.45
C SER A 329 -4.08 1.67 3.43
#